data_AF-A0A210QXV0-F1
#
_entry.id   AF-A0A210QXV0-F1
#
_cell.length_a   1.000
_cell.length_b   1.000
_cell.length_c   1.000
_cell.angle_alpha   90.00
_cell.angle_beta   90.00
_cell.angle_gamma   90.00
#
_symmetry.space_group_name_H-M   'P 1'
#
loop_
_entity.id
_entity.type
_entity.pdbx_description
1 polymer ?
#
loop_
_entity_poly.entity_id
_entity_poly.type
_entity_poly.pdbx_seq_one_letter_code
_entity_poly.pdbx_strand_id
1 'polypeptide(L)'
;MDVDETMKENEETEKGDQEKEEAVDMLESLSKDYSTYLEIDASKEKNKFGETIEDMLTKLDEFGSLVDMIRSDSTLCLTSTLPKIQRKQAEIQDMFDKIDRLEAFVSVVRENTAMMEECVNRAEDEMGSFSGLKKMLSSFVSPKRSQTKDNQTLSFTPPQIFKTEEYFPRQSSQEDTPGETTEGVKPERNITSATSTAS
;
A
#
# COMPACT_ATOMS: atom_id res chain seq x y z
N MET A 1 -16.86 36.64 109.37
CA MET A 1 -17.05 35.26 108.90
C MET A 1 -18.17 35.30 107.88
N ASP A 2 -18.06 36.12 106.84
CA ASP A 2 -17.20 36.01 105.63
C ASP A 2 -17.86 35.12 104.58
N VAL A 3 -18.93 35.68 104.00
CA VAL A 3 -19.67 35.13 102.85
C VAL A 3 -18.82 35.17 101.57
N ASP A 4 -17.72 35.95 101.57
CA ASP A 4 -16.76 36.05 100.46
C ASP A 4 -15.86 34.80 100.32
N GLU A 5 -15.61 34.10 101.42
CA GLU A 5 -14.72 32.92 101.45
C GLU A 5 -15.45 31.66 100.93
N THR A 6 -16.74 31.51 101.26
CA THR A 6 -17.59 30.42 100.76
C THR A 6 -18.02 30.59 99.30
N MET A 7 -18.09 31.83 98.78
CA MET A 7 -18.31 32.06 97.35
C MET A 7 -17.08 31.74 96.51
N LYS A 8 -15.87 32.04 97.00
CA LYS A 8 -14.61 31.68 96.33
C LYS A 8 -14.35 30.17 96.29
N GLU A 9 -14.62 29.46 97.38
CA GLU A 9 -14.47 27.99 97.42
C GLU A 9 -15.42 27.27 96.45
N ASN A 10 -16.64 27.78 96.26
CA ASN A 10 -17.59 27.21 95.28
C ASN A 10 -17.17 27.49 93.83
N GLU A 11 -16.65 28.68 93.51
CA GLU A 11 -16.15 29.01 92.16
C GLU A 11 -14.90 28.20 91.79
N GLU A 12 -13.98 27.95 92.73
CA GLU A 12 -12.79 27.13 92.47
C GLU A 12 -13.13 25.63 92.30
N THR A 13 -14.16 25.15 93.00
CA THR A 13 -14.64 23.77 92.88
C THR A 13 -15.37 23.53 91.55
N GLU A 14 -16.27 24.45 91.14
CA GLU A 14 -16.95 24.36 89.84
C GLU A 14 -15.96 24.46 88.68
N LYS A 15 -14.94 25.31 88.78
CA LYS A 15 -13.92 25.47 87.74
C LYS A 15 -13.01 24.25 87.62
N GLY A 16 -12.68 23.59 88.73
CA GLY A 16 -11.89 22.34 88.74
C GLY A 16 -12.64 21.12 88.22
N ASP A 17 -13.96 21.09 88.34
CA ASP A 17 -14.80 20.05 87.72
C ASP A 17 -15.01 20.31 86.22
N GLN A 18 -15.10 21.58 85.82
CA GLN A 18 -15.19 21.98 84.40
C GLN A 18 -13.89 21.69 83.63
N GLU A 19 -12.72 21.95 84.19
CA GLU A 19 -11.41 21.60 83.58
C GLU A 19 -11.21 20.07 83.47
N LYS A 20 -11.74 19.29 84.42
CA LYS A 20 -11.70 17.82 84.34
C LYS A 20 -12.64 17.28 83.26
N GLU A 21 -13.82 17.86 83.12
CA GLU A 21 -14.78 17.48 82.08
C GLU A 21 -14.19 17.73 80.68
N GLU A 22 -13.56 18.89 80.45
CA GLU A 22 -12.85 19.18 79.20
C GLU A 22 -11.66 18.23 78.94
N ALA A 23 -10.92 17.86 79.97
CA ALA A 23 -9.81 16.92 79.85
C ALA A 23 -10.28 15.49 79.50
N VAL A 24 -11.43 15.07 80.02
CA VAL A 24 -12.05 13.78 79.72
C VAL A 24 -12.59 13.77 78.29
N ASP A 25 -13.24 14.85 77.85
CA ASP A 25 -13.71 15.00 76.46
C ASP A 25 -12.54 14.98 75.46
N MET A 26 -11.43 15.66 75.77
CA MET A 26 -10.22 15.60 74.95
C MET A 26 -9.62 14.20 74.91
N LEU A 27 -9.61 13.47 76.03
CA LEU A 27 -9.11 12.10 76.09
C LEU A 27 -9.99 11.13 75.31
N GLU A 28 -11.32 11.30 75.39
CA GLU A 28 -12.28 10.49 74.64
C GLU A 28 -12.16 10.76 73.13
N SER A 29 -12.06 12.04 72.74
CA SER A 29 -11.77 12.46 71.36
C SER A 29 -10.45 11.85 70.84
N LEU A 30 -9.38 11.95 71.62
CA LEU A 30 -8.08 11.41 71.24
C LEU A 30 -8.09 9.88 71.15
N SER A 31 -8.76 9.20 72.08
CA SER A 31 -8.95 7.75 72.06
C SER A 31 -9.75 7.32 70.83
N LYS A 32 -10.78 8.09 70.46
CA LYS A 32 -11.61 7.84 69.29
C LYS A 32 -10.81 8.01 68.01
N ASP A 33 -10.08 9.12 67.87
CA ASP A 33 -9.20 9.38 66.73
C ASP A 33 -8.15 8.27 66.56
N TYR A 34 -7.52 7.81 67.66
CA TYR A 34 -6.56 6.71 67.61
C TYR A 34 -7.20 5.36 67.27
N SER A 35 -8.42 5.09 67.74
CA SER A 35 -9.12 3.84 67.45
C SER A 35 -9.42 3.68 65.95
N THR A 36 -9.66 4.79 65.24
CA THR A 36 -9.87 4.80 63.78
C THR A 36 -8.69 4.23 62.99
N TYR A 37 -7.45 4.38 63.46
CA TYR A 37 -6.27 3.81 62.79
C TYR A 37 -6.18 2.28 62.94
N LEU A 38 -6.88 1.69 63.92
CA LEU A 38 -6.94 0.25 64.13
C LEU A 38 -8.07 -0.40 63.32
N GLU A 39 -9.04 0.39 62.86
CA GLU A 39 -10.12 -0.04 61.96
C GLU A 39 -9.62 -0.12 60.50
N ILE A 40 -8.75 -1.09 60.22
CA ILE A 40 -8.33 -1.40 58.85
C ILE A 40 -9.36 -2.34 58.23
N ASP A 41 -10.08 -1.86 57.21
CA ASP A 41 -10.98 -2.70 56.41
C ASP A 41 -10.19 -3.49 55.34
N ALA A 42 -9.61 -4.60 55.77
CA ALA A 42 -8.90 -5.54 54.90
C ALA A 42 -9.82 -6.12 53.79
N SER A 43 -11.13 -6.13 53.98
CA SER A 43 -12.08 -6.62 52.98
C SER A 43 -12.20 -5.64 51.81
N LYS A 44 -12.24 -4.34 52.11
CA LYS A 44 -12.25 -3.28 51.09
C LYS A 44 -10.99 -3.31 50.24
N GLU A 45 -9.81 -3.46 50.85
CA GLU A 45 -8.55 -3.50 50.12
C GLU A 45 -8.41 -4.77 49.27
N LYS A 46 -8.85 -5.91 49.79
CA LYS A 46 -8.95 -7.17 49.03
C LYS A 46 -9.85 -7.02 47.80
N ASN A 47 -11.02 -6.39 47.94
CA ASN A 47 -11.95 -6.20 46.83
C ASN A 47 -11.35 -5.30 45.75
N LYS A 48 -10.73 -4.17 46.13
CA LYS A 48 -10.03 -3.28 45.19
C LYS A 48 -8.91 -4.00 44.44
N PHE A 49 -8.18 -4.87 45.13
CA PHE A 49 -7.16 -5.71 44.49
C PHE A 49 -7.76 -6.70 43.50
N GLY A 50 -8.90 -7.33 43.86
CA GLY A 50 -9.67 -8.20 42.96
C GLY A 50 -10.12 -7.49 41.68
N GLU A 51 -10.73 -6.29 41.82
CA GLU A 51 -11.13 -5.45 40.68
C GLU A 51 -9.93 -5.13 39.77
N THR A 52 -8.77 -4.83 40.36
CA THR A 52 -7.55 -4.55 39.59
C THR A 52 -7.08 -5.78 38.80
N ILE A 53 -7.17 -6.98 39.38
CA ILE A 53 -6.83 -8.22 38.69
C ILE A 53 -7.78 -8.47 37.53
N GLU A 54 -9.09 -8.31 37.74
CA GLU A 54 -10.10 -8.50 36.68
C GLU A 54 -9.88 -7.53 35.51
N ASP A 55 -9.57 -6.27 35.82
CA ASP A 55 -9.18 -5.26 34.83
C ASP A 55 -7.92 -5.67 34.04
N MET A 56 -6.90 -6.21 34.71
CA MET A 56 -5.67 -6.67 34.05
C MET A 56 -5.91 -7.91 33.20
N LEU A 57 -6.74 -8.85 33.65
CA LEU A 57 -7.11 -10.04 32.89
C LEU A 57 -7.89 -9.66 31.62
N THR A 58 -8.81 -8.69 31.73
CA THR A 58 -9.55 -8.16 30.58
C THR A 58 -8.60 -7.53 29.56
N LYS A 59 -7.66 -6.68 30.01
CA LYS A 59 -6.65 -6.06 29.13
C LYS A 59 -5.73 -7.09 28.46
N LEU A 60 -5.42 -8.20 29.14
CA LEU A 60 -4.62 -9.29 28.55
C LEU A 60 -5.39 -10.04 27.45
N ASP A 61 -6.68 -10.25 27.62
CA ASP A 61 -7.54 -10.88 26.59
C ASP A 61 -7.69 -9.97 25.35
N GLU A 62 -7.89 -8.67 25.58
CA GLU A 62 -7.89 -7.66 24.52
C GLU A 62 -6.55 -7.62 23.78
N PHE A 63 -5.43 -7.66 24.52
CA PHE A 63 -4.10 -7.70 23.92
C PHE A 63 -3.90 -8.96 23.07
N GLY A 64 -4.36 -10.13 23.55
CA GLY A 64 -4.34 -11.38 22.78
C GLY A 64 -5.10 -11.23 21.46
N SER A 65 -6.30 -10.66 21.52
CA SER A 65 -7.12 -10.38 20.33
C SER A 65 -6.42 -9.46 19.33
N LEU A 66 -5.72 -8.43 19.80
CA LEU A 66 -4.93 -7.53 18.94
C LEU A 66 -3.75 -8.26 18.30
N VAL A 67 -3.05 -9.12 19.04
CA VAL A 67 -1.95 -9.93 18.51
C VAL A 67 -2.44 -10.86 17.41
N ASP A 68 -3.57 -11.53 17.60
CA ASP A 68 -4.15 -12.41 16.60
C ASP A 68 -4.57 -11.65 15.34
N MET A 69 -5.10 -10.44 15.49
CA MET A 69 -5.41 -9.56 14.37
C MET A 69 -4.15 -9.19 13.58
N ILE A 70 -3.06 -8.80 14.25
CA ILE A 70 -1.78 -8.48 13.60
C ILE A 70 -1.22 -9.70 12.87
N ARG A 71 -1.30 -10.89 13.48
CA ARG A 71 -0.83 -12.14 12.85
C ARG A 71 -1.65 -12.47 11.60
N SER A 72 -2.97 -12.32 11.68
CA SER A 72 -3.88 -12.52 10.55
C SER A 72 -3.57 -11.55 9.41
N ASP A 73 -3.43 -10.25 9.71
CA ASP A 73 -3.13 -9.22 8.71
C ASP A 73 -1.74 -9.43 8.07
N SER A 74 -0.74 -9.75 8.88
CA SER A 74 0.60 -10.12 8.39
C SER A 74 0.54 -11.31 7.44
N THR A 75 -0.26 -12.32 7.78
CA THR A 75 -0.46 -13.51 6.93
C THR A 75 -1.13 -13.12 5.62
N LEU A 76 -2.21 -12.33 5.67
CA LEU A 76 -2.90 -11.84 4.47
C LEU A 76 -1.95 -11.04 3.56
N CYS A 77 -1.18 -10.13 4.16
CA CYS A 77 -0.23 -9.29 3.45
C CYS A 77 0.84 -10.13 2.74
N LEU A 78 1.49 -11.04 3.45
CA LEU A 78 2.61 -11.83 2.93
C LEU A 78 2.17 -12.92 1.94
N THR A 79 1.03 -13.55 2.18
CA THR A 79 0.57 -14.70 1.37
C THR A 79 -0.27 -14.31 0.17
N SER A 80 -0.97 -13.16 0.23
CA SER A 80 -1.90 -12.75 -0.81
C SER A 80 -1.53 -11.39 -1.39
N THR A 81 -1.46 -10.34 -0.56
CA THR A 81 -1.35 -8.96 -1.06
C THR A 81 -0.02 -8.71 -1.77
N LEU A 82 1.11 -9.03 -1.13
CA LEU A 82 2.44 -8.79 -1.69
C LEU A 82 2.70 -9.60 -2.97
N PRO A 83 2.38 -10.91 -3.06
CA PRO A 83 2.50 -11.66 -4.31
C PRO A 83 1.63 -11.10 -5.45
N LYS A 84 0.42 -10.61 -5.14
CA LYS A 84 -0.44 -9.97 -6.15
C LYS A 84 0.19 -8.68 -6.67
N ILE A 85 0.77 -7.86 -5.80
CA ILE A 85 1.50 -6.64 -6.19
C ILE A 85 2.70 -7.00 -7.08
N GLN A 86 3.49 -8.00 -6.69
CA GLN A 86 4.64 -8.46 -7.48
C GLN A 86 4.23 -8.94 -8.88
N ARG A 87 3.14 -9.71 -8.99
CA ARG A 87 2.59 -10.12 -10.29
C ARG A 87 2.19 -8.90 -11.13
N LYS A 88 1.48 -7.94 -10.53
CA LYS A 88 1.08 -6.71 -11.22
C LYS A 88 2.27 -5.85 -11.65
N GLN A 89 3.33 -5.80 -10.85
CA GLN A 89 4.58 -5.14 -11.21
C GLN A 89 5.21 -5.80 -12.45
N ALA A 90 5.22 -7.12 -12.53
CA ALA A 90 5.74 -7.83 -13.71
C ALA A 90 4.90 -7.56 -14.97
N GLU A 91 3.57 -7.55 -14.84
CA GLU A 91 2.66 -7.17 -15.94
C GLU A 91 2.92 -5.73 -16.42
N ILE A 92 3.16 -4.80 -15.49
CA ILE A 92 3.51 -3.41 -15.83
C ILE A 92 4.86 -3.33 -16.55
N GLN A 93 5.86 -4.11 -16.12
CA GLN A 93 7.14 -4.13 -16.81
C GLN A 93 7.03 -4.64 -18.25
N ASP A 94 6.25 -5.70 -18.49
CA ASP A 94 6.00 -6.18 -19.85
C ASP A 94 5.30 -5.10 -20.72
N MET A 95 4.43 -4.29 -20.13
CA MET A 95 3.85 -3.15 -20.84
C MET A 95 4.88 -2.07 -21.19
N PHE A 96 5.81 -1.74 -20.27
CA PHE A 96 6.89 -0.80 -20.57
C PHE A 96 7.80 -1.31 -21.68
N ASP A 97 8.19 -2.59 -21.65
CA ASP A 97 8.98 -3.19 -22.73
C ASP A 97 8.28 -3.10 -24.10
N LYS A 98 6.95 -3.24 -24.13
CA LYS A 98 6.15 -3.06 -25.35
C LYS A 98 6.13 -1.61 -25.82
N ILE A 99 6.06 -0.65 -24.89
CA ILE A 99 6.11 0.78 -25.20
C ILE A 99 7.48 1.14 -25.78
N ASP A 100 8.58 0.68 -25.17
CA ASP A 100 9.94 0.96 -25.64
C ASP A 100 10.18 0.40 -27.05
N ARG A 101 9.70 -0.82 -27.32
CA ARG A 101 9.75 -1.42 -28.67
C ARG A 101 8.95 -0.62 -29.69
N LEU A 102 7.78 -0.12 -29.30
CA LEU A 102 6.97 0.74 -30.14
C LEU A 102 7.66 2.07 -30.42
N GLU A 103 8.29 2.68 -29.43
CA GLU A 103 9.06 3.91 -29.61
C GLU A 103 10.23 3.71 -30.59
N ALA A 104 11.00 2.63 -30.42
CA ALA A 104 12.08 2.28 -31.34
C ALA A 104 11.57 2.07 -32.77
N PHE A 105 10.44 1.36 -32.92
CA PHE A 105 9.81 1.16 -34.23
C PHE A 105 9.38 2.49 -34.87
N VAL A 106 8.73 3.38 -34.11
CA VAL A 106 8.32 4.71 -34.60
C VAL A 106 9.54 5.55 -35.00
N SER A 107 10.65 5.44 -34.28
CA SER A 107 11.91 6.11 -34.65
C SER A 107 12.41 5.65 -36.02
N VAL A 108 12.40 4.35 -36.29
CA VAL A 108 12.83 3.78 -37.59
C VAL A 108 11.90 4.20 -38.72
N VAL A 109 10.59 4.19 -38.49
CA VAL A 109 9.61 4.68 -39.48
C VAL A 109 9.83 6.15 -39.80
N ARG A 110 10.15 6.97 -38.79
CA ARG A 110 10.46 8.39 -38.98
C ARG A 110 11.69 8.59 -39.86
N GLU A 111 12.79 7.88 -39.56
CA GLU A 111 14.03 7.98 -40.33
C GLU A 111 13.83 7.57 -41.80
N ASN A 112 13.16 6.44 -42.02
CA ASN A 112 12.85 5.97 -43.37
C ASN A 112 11.97 6.95 -44.16
N THR A 113 11.00 7.58 -43.49
CA THR A 113 10.13 8.59 -44.12
C THR A 113 10.92 9.85 -44.48
N ALA A 114 11.80 10.31 -43.60
CA ALA A 114 12.66 11.47 -43.86
C ALA A 114 13.61 11.21 -45.05
N MET A 115 14.21 10.02 -45.12
CA MET A 115 15.05 9.63 -46.27
C MET A 115 14.25 9.60 -47.57
N MET A 116 13.03 9.07 -47.54
CA MET A 116 12.16 9.03 -48.72
C MET A 116 11.77 10.44 -49.17
N GLU A 117 11.42 11.32 -48.24
CA GLU A 117 11.12 12.73 -48.51
C GLU A 117 12.31 13.45 -49.15
N GLU A 118 13.54 13.26 -48.66
CA GLU A 118 14.75 13.82 -49.26
C GLU A 118 14.97 13.31 -50.70
N CYS A 119 14.79 12.00 -50.92
CA CYS A 119 14.91 11.40 -52.25
C CYS A 119 13.87 11.96 -53.24
N VAL A 120 12.63 12.15 -52.79
CA VAL A 120 11.55 12.74 -53.59
C VAL A 120 11.86 14.20 -53.91
N ASN A 121 12.23 15.01 -52.92
CA ASN A 121 12.60 16.42 -53.12
C ASN A 121 13.74 16.55 -54.15
N ARG A 122 14.78 15.71 -54.04
CA ARG A 122 15.88 15.69 -55.01
C ARG A 122 15.42 15.32 -56.42
N ALA A 123 14.56 14.31 -56.56
CA ALA A 123 14.03 13.92 -57.86
C ALA A 123 13.15 15.03 -58.48
N GLU A 124 12.35 15.72 -57.66
CA GLU A 124 11.52 16.86 -58.08
C GLU A 124 12.39 18.06 -58.52
N ASP A 125 13.42 18.40 -57.76
CA ASP A 125 14.37 19.46 -58.11
C ASP A 125 15.08 19.18 -59.44
N GLU A 126 15.55 17.95 -59.64
CA GLU A 126 16.22 17.54 -60.87
C GLU A 126 15.25 17.54 -62.08
N MET A 127 13.98 17.13 -61.89
CA MET A 127 12.96 17.16 -62.94
C MET A 127 12.45 18.57 -63.26
N GLY A 128 12.29 19.43 -62.25
CA GLY A 128 11.98 20.84 -62.40
C GLY A 128 13.11 21.60 -63.09
N SER A 129 14.36 21.29 -62.74
CA SER A 129 15.58 21.79 -63.39
C SER A 129 15.71 21.28 -64.83
N PHE A 130 15.30 20.04 -65.13
CA PHE A 130 15.30 19.49 -66.49
C PHE A 130 14.37 20.26 -67.46
N SER A 131 13.27 20.84 -66.96
CA SER A 131 12.46 21.77 -67.75
C SER A 131 13.14 23.13 -67.97
N GLY A 132 14.03 23.56 -67.06
CA GLY A 132 14.93 24.71 -67.25
C GLY A 132 16.05 24.45 -68.26
N LEU A 133 16.61 23.23 -68.29
CA LEU A 133 17.65 22.82 -69.22
C LEU A 133 17.15 22.74 -70.68
N LYS A 134 15.88 22.40 -70.90
CA LYS A 134 15.25 22.50 -72.23
C LYS A 134 15.22 23.93 -72.77
N LYS A 135 15.17 24.96 -71.91
CA LYS A 135 15.28 26.38 -72.32
C LYS A 135 16.72 26.82 -72.61
N MET A 136 17.73 26.14 -72.07
CA MET A 136 19.14 26.45 -72.34
C MET A 136 19.65 25.79 -73.63
N LEU A 137 19.12 24.61 -74.01
CA LEU A 137 19.49 23.92 -75.24
C LEU A 137 18.92 24.56 -76.52
N SER A 138 17.93 25.45 -76.40
CA SER A 138 17.41 26.21 -77.55
C SER A 138 18.26 27.44 -77.92
N SER A 139 19.27 27.80 -77.13
CA SER A 139 20.06 29.04 -77.34
C SER A 139 21.51 28.83 -77.80
N PHE A 140 21.99 27.61 -78.03
CA PHE A 140 23.39 27.40 -78.43
C PHE A 140 23.54 26.48 -79.63
N VAL A 141 23.34 27.06 -80.81
CA VAL A 141 23.98 26.61 -82.05
C VAL A 141 25.42 27.14 -82.03
N SER A 142 26.41 26.30 -81.67
CA SER A 142 27.81 26.32 -82.14
C SER A 142 28.67 25.27 -81.41
N PRO A 143 29.55 24.52 -82.10
CA PRO A 143 30.27 23.40 -81.50
C PRO A 143 31.68 23.81 -81.03
N LYS A 144 32.10 23.34 -79.84
CA LYS A 144 33.37 22.60 -79.62
C LYS A 144 33.71 22.41 -78.13
N ARG A 145 34.34 21.25 -77.91
CA ARG A 145 35.33 20.90 -76.87
C ARG A 145 34.82 20.31 -75.55
N SER A 146 34.87 18.97 -75.53
CA SER A 146 35.30 18.07 -74.45
C SER A 146 35.49 18.66 -73.05
N GLN A 147 34.57 18.33 -72.15
CA GLN A 147 34.89 18.05 -70.75
C GLN A 147 34.09 16.81 -70.33
N THR A 148 34.80 15.76 -69.94
CA THR A 148 34.26 14.61 -69.23
C THR A 148 33.77 15.10 -67.87
N LYS A 149 32.49 15.46 -67.79
CA LYS A 149 31.77 15.48 -66.52
C LYS A 149 31.44 14.04 -66.19
N ASP A 150 31.87 13.61 -65.01
CA ASP A 150 31.49 12.32 -64.44
C ASP A 150 29.96 12.23 -64.47
N ASN A 151 29.43 11.43 -65.39
CA ASN A 151 28.04 11.03 -65.36
C ASN A 151 27.90 10.06 -64.20
N GLN A 152 27.75 10.59 -62.99
CA GLN A 152 27.24 9.82 -61.86
C GLN A 152 25.83 9.37 -62.24
N THR A 153 25.77 8.18 -62.83
CA THR A 153 24.53 7.47 -63.10
C THR A 153 23.95 7.20 -61.72
N LEU A 154 22.92 7.95 -61.33
CA LEU A 154 22.27 7.80 -60.04
C LEU A 154 21.60 6.43 -60.01
N SER A 155 22.25 5.48 -59.34
CA SER A 155 21.69 4.16 -59.10
C SER A 155 20.60 4.30 -58.03
N PHE A 156 19.35 4.13 -58.45
CA PHE A 156 18.24 3.96 -57.52
C PHE A 156 18.58 2.82 -56.56
N THR A 157 18.71 3.15 -55.28
CA THR A 157 18.86 2.15 -54.22
C THR A 157 17.51 2.01 -53.54
N PRO A 158 16.85 0.85 -53.64
CA PRO A 158 15.57 0.62 -52.98
C PRO A 158 15.67 0.89 -51.47
N PRO A 159 14.66 1.52 -50.84
CA PRO A 159 14.62 1.66 -49.40
C PRO A 159 14.69 0.29 -48.72
N GLN A 160 15.40 0.19 -47.59
CA GLN A 160 15.36 -1.04 -46.80
C GLN A 160 13.97 -1.21 -46.19
N ILE A 161 13.30 -2.28 -46.60
CA ILE A 161 11.98 -2.64 -46.07
C ILE A 161 12.19 -3.26 -44.69
N PHE A 162 11.83 -2.53 -43.64
CA PHE A 162 11.87 -3.05 -42.28
C PHE A 162 10.74 -4.07 -42.07
N LYS A 163 11.03 -5.09 -41.24
CA LYS A 163 10.07 -6.12 -40.87
C LYS A 163 9.53 -5.81 -39.48
N THR A 164 8.21 -5.67 -39.37
CA THR A 164 7.54 -5.40 -38.09
C THR A 164 7.82 -6.51 -37.06
N GLU A 165 8.08 -7.73 -37.54
CA GLU A 165 8.42 -8.91 -36.73
C GLU A 165 9.74 -8.73 -35.94
N GLU A 166 10.64 -7.86 -36.39
CA GLU A 166 11.91 -7.56 -35.70
C GLU A 166 11.68 -6.70 -34.44
N TYR A 167 10.58 -5.95 -34.38
CA TYR A 167 10.22 -5.07 -33.27
C TYR A 167 9.13 -5.69 -32.38
N PHE A 168 8.22 -6.46 -33.00
CA PHE A 168 7.14 -7.18 -32.33
C PHE A 168 7.19 -8.67 -32.70
N PRO A 169 8.11 -9.45 -32.10
CA PRO A 169 8.14 -10.89 -32.32
C PRO A 169 6.81 -11.50 -31.90
N ARG A 170 6.22 -12.34 -32.76
CA ARG A 170 5.01 -13.10 -32.40
C ARG A 170 5.31 -13.86 -31.12
N GLN A 171 4.59 -13.52 -30.04
CA GLN A 171 4.63 -14.30 -28.81
C GLN A 171 4.28 -15.74 -29.20
N SER A 172 5.22 -16.68 -29.01
CA SER A 172 4.94 -18.10 -29.18
C SER A 172 3.77 -18.43 -28.27
N SER A 173 2.59 -18.67 -28.87
CA SER A 173 1.45 -19.20 -28.15
C SER A 173 1.91 -20.45 -27.42
N GLN A 174 1.81 -20.45 -26.09
CA GLN A 174 1.87 -21.70 -25.34
C GLN A 174 0.81 -22.62 -25.93
N GLU A 175 1.24 -23.74 -26.51
CA GLU A 175 0.38 -24.87 -26.86
C GLU A 175 -0.22 -25.43 -25.57
N ASP A 176 -1.41 -24.95 -25.20
CA ASP A 176 -2.34 -25.73 -24.40
C ASP A 176 -2.92 -26.82 -25.33
N THR A 177 -2.36 -28.02 -25.25
CA THR A 177 -2.90 -29.22 -25.90
C THR A 177 -4.19 -29.69 -25.20
N PRO A 178 -5.33 -29.88 -25.92
CA PRO A 178 -6.50 -30.59 -25.39
C PRO A 178 -6.66 -31.99 -26.05
N GLY A 179 -6.93 -33.01 -25.23
CA GLY A 179 -7.35 -34.37 -25.66
C GLY A 179 -6.72 -35.48 -24.79
N GLU A 180 -7.37 -35.97 -23.73
CA GLU A 180 -8.46 -36.96 -23.70
C GLU A 180 -8.00 -38.42 -23.94
N THR A 181 -8.09 -39.27 -22.90
CA THR A 181 -8.68 -40.61 -23.06
C THR A 181 -9.28 -41.11 -21.74
N THR A 182 -10.49 -41.62 -21.90
CA THR A 182 -11.50 -42.19 -21.00
C THR A 182 -11.16 -43.58 -20.45
N GLU A 183 -11.71 -44.00 -19.29
CA GLU A 183 -12.70 -45.10 -19.20
C GLU A 183 -13.03 -45.56 -17.75
N GLY A 184 -14.35 -45.79 -17.51
CA GLY A 184 -14.96 -46.76 -16.55
C GLY A 184 -14.89 -46.41 -15.05
N VAL A 185 -15.97 -46.44 -14.24
CA VAL A 185 -17.16 -47.31 -14.22
C VAL A 185 -18.33 -46.60 -13.51
N LYS A 186 -19.54 -47.01 -13.93
CA LYS A 186 -20.92 -46.59 -13.64
C LYS A 186 -21.38 -46.57 -12.14
N PRO A 187 -22.61 -46.05 -11.87
CA PRO A 187 -23.08 -45.50 -10.60
C PRO A 187 -23.98 -46.43 -9.78
N GLU A 188 -24.23 -46.07 -8.52
CA GLU A 188 -25.46 -46.44 -7.82
C GLU A 188 -26.16 -45.23 -7.21
N ARG A 189 -27.50 -45.30 -7.30
CA ARG A 189 -28.48 -44.29 -6.93
C ARG A 189 -29.05 -44.60 -5.54
N ASN A 190 -29.58 -43.53 -4.94
CA ASN A 190 -30.59 -43.48 -3.88
C ASN A 190 -30.07 -43.83 -2.47
N ILE A 191 -30.48 -43.17 -1.39
CA ILE A 191 -31.85 -42.72 -1.08
C ILE A 191 -31.82 -41.56 -0.05
N THR A 192 -32.74 -40.64 -0.22
CA THR A 192 -33.28 -39.68 0.74
C THR A 192 -33.65 -40.32 2.09
N SER A 193 -33.32 -39.70 3.23
CA SER A 193 -34.28 -39.07 4.17
C SER A 193 -33.81 -38.99 5.63
N ALA A 194 -33.85 -37.76 6.15
CA ALA A 194 -34.46 -37.31 7.41
C ALA A 194 -33.86 -37.66 8.80
N THR A 195 -33.63 -36.58 9.55
CA THR A 195 -33.91 -36.33 11.00
C THR A 195 -33.31 -37.26 12.06
N SER A 196 -32.67 -36.67 13.09
CA SER A 196 -33.27 -36.59 14.44
C SER A 196 -32.30 -36.00 15.50
N THR A 197 -32.90 -35.15 16.32
CA THR A 197 -32.60 -34.55 17.63
C THR A 197 -31.56 -35.12 18.60
N ALA A 198 -31.03 -34.17 19.39
CA ALA A 198 -30.76 -34.16 20.85
C ALA A 198 -29.55 -34.93 21.42
N SER A 199 -28.65 -34.16 22.04
CA SER A 199 -28.34 -34.26 23.48
C SER A 199 -27.91 -32.89 23.99
#